data_AF-A0A7X3WI94-F1
#
_entry.id   AF-A0A7X3WI94-F1
#
_cell.length_a   1.000
_cell.length_b   1.000
_cell.length_c   1.000
_cell.angle_alpha   90.00
_cell.angle_beta   90.00
_cell.angle_gamma   90.00
#
_symmetry.space_group_name_H-M   'P 1'
#
loop_
_entity.id
_entity.type
_entity.pdbx_description
1 polymer ?
#
loop_
_entity_poly.entity_id
_entity_poly.type
_entity_poly.pdbx_seq_one_letter_code
_entity_poly.pdbx_strand_id
1 'polypeptide(L)'
;MNDIRRILDDAYQLAESHDIFQFELSHIQRKWIVTITEKAESHKAVLAALITSLVKKIETPTQDIRYHKKELSNGYSGRGFDTLHVTPFIAEKFPRFAMKGGSGWLTRSLEQAHPFTLDFPGRIRNLSVKDAFLQILNDIEENQANPKNYLHGIFTALIDLMERSKINLDLFESENRTFNKTQHTITIDSIVDLLKRHFSIGYGVSGASRLPVLAVYSAYQMLMAIDRYKGKTLSPLKSHTTSDIKSGGIGDIEILDENGDFFEAIEIKHNIPISQEITHAAYDKFAQTPVSRYYLLTTAEPNVEDIDSVNRLINKINTKHGCEVIVNGIIPSLKYYLRLLSNPKLFLDHYSKNLELDFNQNTDIKEIHLRYWKDLLKYLSGNTPE
;
A
#
# COMPACT_ATOMS: atom_id res chain seq x y z
N MET A 1 19.05 -20.95 -12.47
CA MET A 1 17.97 -19.96 -12.29
C MET A 1 16.57 -20.56 -12.51
N ASN A 2 16.37 -21.47 -13.48
CA ASN A 2 15.04 -22.03 -13.78
C ASN A 2 14.41 -22.93 -12.69
N ASP A 3 15.18 -23.53 -11.77
CA ASP A 3 14.62 -24.52 -10.84
C ASP A 3 13.91 -23.88 -9.62
N ILE A 4 14.51 -22.85 -9.01
CA ILE A 4 13.95 -22.18 -7.83
C ILE A 4 12.67 -21.42 -8.17
N ARG A 5 12.66 -20.71 -9.30
CA ARG A 5 11.45 -19.99 -9.73
C ARG A 5 10.30 -20.96 -10.02
N ARG A 6 10.61 -22.12 -10.62
CA ARG A 6 9.63 -23.19 -10.84
C ARG A 6 9.04 -23.71 -9.52
N ILE A 7 9.84 -23.93 -8.47
CA ILE A 7 9.31 -24.32 -7.14
C ILE A 7 8.23 -23.35 -6.65
N LEU A 8 8.48 -22.04 -6.81
CA LEU A 8 7.56 -20.99 -6.38
C LEU A 8 6.31 -20.92 -7.27
N ASP A 9 6.48 -20.95 -8.60
CA ASP A 9 5.37 -20.90 -9.55
C ASP A 9 4.47 -22.13 -9.46
N ASP A 10 5.04 -23.34 -9.33
CA ASP A 10 4.28 -24.58 -9.18
C ASP A 10 3.44 -24.57 -7.88
N ALA A 11 4.04 -24.12 -6.77
CA ALA A 11 3.33 -24.00 -5.50
C ALA A 11 2.19 -22.97 -5.57
N TYR A 12 2.37 -21.90 -6.35
CA TYR A 12 1.36 -20.86 -6.53
C TYR A 12 0.22 -21.29 -7.44
N GLN A 13 0.52 -21.94 -8.58
CA GLN A 13 -0.48 -22.48 -9.49
C GLN A 13 -1.37 -23.52 -8.79
N LEU A 14 -0.77 -24.35 -7.94
CA LEU A 14 -1.50 -25.33 -7.14
C LEU A 14 -2.39 -24.66 -6.08
N ALA A 15 -1.92 -23.55 -5.50
CA ALA A 15 -2.72 -22.75 -4.57
C ALA A 15 -3.94 -22.12 -5.28
N GLU A 16 -3.76 -21.60 -6.50
CA GLU A 16 -4.84 -21.01 -7.31
C GLU A 16 -5.89 -22.05 -7.72
N SER A 17 -5.51 -23.30 -7.96
CA SER A 17 -6.46 -24.35 -8.34
C SER A 17 -7.37 -24.81 -7.19
N HIS A 18 -7.16 -24.30 -5.97
CA HIS A 18 -7.88 -24.68 -4.75
C HIS A 18 -7.96 -26.21 -4.56
N ASP A 19 -6.96 -26.95 -5.05
CA ASP A 19 -6.92 -28.41 -4.91
C ASP A 19 -6.39 -28.75 -3.51
N ILE A 20 -7.30 -28.64 -2.55
CA ILE A 20 -7.06 -28.84 -1.11
C ILE A 20 -6.71 -30.31 -0.79
N PHE A 21 -6.92 -31.24 -1.73
CA PHE A 21 -6.85 -32.68 -1.49
C PHE A 21 -5.44 -33.28 -1.63
N GLN A 22 -4.42 -32.50 -2.01
CA GLN A 22 -3.07 -33.06 -2.20
C GLN A 22 -2.17 -33.01 -0.95
N PHE A 23 -2.55 -32.31 0.14
CA PHE A 23 -1.64 -32.14 1.29
C PHE A 23 -2.34 -32.24 2.66
N GLU A 24 -1.99 -33.29 3.41
CA GLU A 24 -2.45 -33.49 4.78
C GLU A 24 -1.66 -32.63 5.76
N LEU A 25 -2.03 -31.35 5.88
CA LEU A 25 -1.63 -30.52 7.02
C LEU A 25 -2.52 -30.85 8.23
N SER A 26 -1.91 -31.21 9.35
CA SER A 26 -2.62 -31.42 10.62
C SER A 26 -3.22 -30.11 11.15
N HIS A 27 -4.14 -30.21 12.11
CA HIS A 27 -4.81 -29.03 12.69
C HIS A 27 -3.82 -27.99 13.25
N ILE A 28 -2.75 -28.44 13.92
CA ILE A 28 -1.76 -27.53 14.50
C ILE A 28 -0.92 -26.83 13.43
N GLN A 29 -0.54 -27.54 12.36
CA GLN A 29 0.23 -26.97 11.25
C GLN A 29 -0.59 -25.90 10.51
N ARG A 30 -1.89 -26.16 10.28
CA ARG A 30 -2.82 -25.16 9.72
C ARG A 30 -2.93 -23.93 10.62
N LYS A 31 -2.99 -24.11 11.94
CA LYS A 31 -3.05 -23.00 12.90
C LYS A 31 -1.80 -22.12 12.84
N TRP A 32 -0.61 -22.71 12.70
CA TRP A 32 0.62 -21.93 12.53
C TRP A 32 0.62 -21.12 11.24
N ILE A 33 0.20 -21.73 10.12
CA ILE A 33 0.07 -21.03 8.83
C ILE A 33 -0.88 -19.84 8.97
N VAL A 34 -2.09 -20.05 9.48
CA VAL A 34 -3.10 -18.99 9.66
C VAL A 34 -2.57 -17.86 10.56
N THR A 35 -1.88 -18.21 11.64
CA THR A 35 -1.29 -17.22 12.57
C THR A 35 -0.31 -16.28 11.86
N ILE A 36 0.46 -16.80 10.89
CA ILE A 36 1.43 -16.01 10.12
C ILE A 36 0.71 -15.20 9.04
N THR A 37 -0.19 -15.83 8.26
CA THR A 37 -0.83 -15.17 7.11
C THR A 37 -1.81 -14.07 7.53
N GLU A 38 -2.57 -14.23 8.61
CA GLU A 38 -3.45 -13.17 9.16
C GLU A 38 -2.67 -11.92 9.61
N LYS A 39 -1.36 -12.06 9.88
CA LYS A 39 -0.48 -10.95 10.27
C LYS A 39 0.51 -10.55 9.18
N ALA A 40 0.40 -11.13 7.98
CA ALA A 40 1.32 -10.91 6.86
C ALA A 40 1.58 -9.43 6.56
N GLU A 41 0.53 -8.59 6.53
CA GLU A 41 0.68 -7.15 6.27
C GLU A 41 1.59 -6.43 7.27
N SER A 42 1.53 -6.85 8.54
CA SER A 42 2.28 -6.24 9.65
C SER A 42 3.61 -6.95 9.95
N HIS A 43 3.82 -8.14 9.39
CA HIS A 43 4.98 -9.01 9.61
C HIS A 43 5.58 -9.52 8.29
N LYS A 44 5.61 -8.67 7.26
CA LYS A 44 6.11 -9.00 5.91
C LYS A 44 7.52 -9.63 5.91
N ALA A 45 8.37 -9.16 6.81
CA ALA A 45 9.72 -9.70 6.99
C ALA A 45 9.74 -11.16 7.46
N VAL A 46 8.85 -11.53 8.39
CA VAL A 46 8.72 -12.91 8.88
C VAL A 46 8.18 -13.80 7.77
N LEU A 47 7.17 -13.33 7.03
CA LEU A 47 6.62 -14.04 5.88
C LEU A 47 7.70 -14.32 4.82
N ALA A 48 8.46 -13.30 4.43
CA ALA A 48 9.54 -13.44 3.44
C ALA A 48 10.63 -14.41 3.93
N ALA A 49 11.05 -14.31 5.20
CA ALA A 49 12.04 -15.21 5.77
C ALA A 49 11.56 -16.67 5.83
N LEU A 50 10.28 -16.88 6.16
CA LEU A 50 9.68 -18.21 6.16
C LEU A 50 9.64 -18.81 4.75
N ILE A 51 9.09 -18.08 3.77
CA ILE A 51 9.02 -18.55 2.37
C ILE A 51 10.44 -18.86 1.86
N THR A 52 11.41 -18.00 2.16
CA THR A 52 12.83 -18.23 1.84
C THR A 52 13.37 -19.52 2.44
N SER A 53 13.08 -19.79 3.70
CA SER A 53 13.53 -21.01 4.38
C SER A 53 12.88 -22.24 3.76
N LEU A 54 11.57 -22.20 3.51
CA LEU A 54 10.82 -23.31 2.88
C LEU A 54 11.36 -23.63 1.47
N VAL A 55 11.54 -22.62 0.63
CA VAL A 55 12.06 -22.79 -0.72
C VAL A 55 13.50 -23.32 -0.68
N LYS A 56 14.33 -22.84 0.26
CA LYS A 56 15.68 -23.37 0.43
C LYS A 56 15.67 -24.85 0.83
N LYS A 57 14.75 -25.27 1.70
CA LYS A 57 14.63 -26.69 2.06
C LYS A 57 14.23 -27.55 0.87
N ILE A 58 13.31 -27.07 0.04
CA ILE A 58 12.86 -27.80 -1.16
C ILE A 58 14.00 -27.92 -2.18
N GLU A 59 14.77 -26.84 -2.37
CA GLU A 59 15.90 -26.82 -3.30
C GLU A 59 17.11 -27.63 -2.81
N THR A 60 17.42 -27.57 -1.50
CA THR A 60 18.49 -28.35 -0.88
C THR A 60 17.95 -29.09 0.35
N PRO A 61 17.41 -30.32 0.17
CA PRO A 61 16.79 -31.08 1.27
C PRO A 61 17.69 -31.35 2.48
N THR A 62 19.01 -31.38 2.27
CA THR A 62 20.00 -31.62 3.31
C THR A 62 20.36 -30.37 4.13
N GLN A 63 19.96 -29.17 3.69
CA GLN A 63 20.22 -27.93 4.42
C GLN A 63 19.29 -27.85 5.62
N ASP A 64 19.83 -27.64 6.82
CA ASP A 64 19.05 -27.18 7.97
C ASP A 64 18.77 -25.68 7.79
N ILE A 65 17.50 -25.34 7.57
CA ILE A 65 17.09 -23.97 7.19
C ILE A 65 17.02 -23.00 8.38
N ARG A 66 17.20 -23.48 9.62
CA ARG A 66 17.33 -22.61 10.79
C ARG A 66 18.65 -21.82 10.75
N TYR A 67 19.67 -22.37 10.09
CA TYR A 67 21.01 -21.78 9.92
C TYR A 67 21.06 -20.86 8.70
N HIS A 68 20.39 -19.72 8.80
CA HIS A 68 20.08 -18.84 7.68
C HIS A 68 21.16 -17.81 7.31
N LYS A 69 22.35 -17.88 7.95
CA LYS A 69 23.47 -16.96 7.75
C LYS A 69 24.78 -17.72 7.55
N LYS A 70 25.63 -17.23 6.65
CA LYS A 70 26.96 -17.83 6.35
C LYS A 70 27.90 -17.83 7.56
N GLU A 71 27.68 -16.94 8.51
CA GLU A 71 28.43 -16.84 9.76
C GLU A 71 28.06 -17.96 10.75
N LEU A 72 26.92 -18.62 10.57
CA LEU A 72 26.55 -19.79 11.34
C LEU A 72 27.20 -21.04 10.75
N SER A 73 27.60 -21.99 11.59
CA SER A 73 28.12 -23.28 11.13
C SER A 73 27.09 -23.98 10.24
N ASN A 74 27.49 -24.44 9.06
CA ASN A 74 26.62 -25.01 8.01
C ASN A 74 25.50 -24.07 7.51
N GLY A 75 25.65 -22.77 7.72
CA GLY A 75 24.62 -21.81 7.34
C GLY A 75 24.67 -21.39 5.88
N TYR A 76 23.50 -21.02 5.35
CA TYR A 76 23.35 -20.53 3.98
C TYR A 76 23.15 -19.01 3.94
N SER A 77 23.20 -18.42 2.74
CA SER A 77 22.96 -16.98 2.57
C SER A 77 21.47 -16.67 2.41
N GLY A 78 20.70 -16.67 3.51
CA GLY A 78 19.26 -16.42 3.52
C GLY A 78 18.85 -15.13 2.79
N ARG A 79 19.46 -14.00 3.17
CA ARG A 79 19.20 -12.69 2.52
C ARG A 79 19.52 -12.70 1.02
N GLY A 80 20.67 -13.27 0.64
CA GLY A 80 21.09 -13.34 -0.76
C GLY A 80 20.11 -14.16 -1.59
N PHE A 81 19.68 -15.30 -1.05
CA PHE A 81 18.68 -16.18 -1.68
C PHE A 81 17.32 -15.49 -1.81
N ASP A 82 16.85 -14.83 -0.75
CA ASP A 82 15.60 -14.07 -0.74
C ASP A 82 15.59 -12.94 -1.78
N THR A 83 16.65 -12.13 -1.79
CA THR A 83 16.76 -10.97 -2.70
C THR A 83 16.74 -11.40 -4.16
N LEU A 84 17.33 -12.56 -4.48
CA LEU A 84 17.43 -13.06 -5.84
C LEU A 84 16.15 -13.77 -6.31
N HIS A 85 15.40 -14.41 -5.41
CA HIS A 85 14.33 -15.33 -5.80
C HIS A 85 12.97 -15.04 -5.16
N VAL A 86 12.92 -14.84 -3.84
CA VAL A 86 11.66 -14.83 -3.08
C VAL A 86 11.03 -13.45 -3.02
N THR A 87 11.81 -12.41 -2.69
CA THR A 87 11.31 -11.04 -2.68
C THR A 87 10.75 -10.61 -4.05
N PRO A 88 11.42 -10.86 -5.20
CA PRO A 88 10.85 -10.59 -6.52
C PRO A 88 9.53 -11.35 -6.77
N PHE A 89 9.46 -12.62 -6.36
CA PHE A 89 8.25 -13.43 -6.49
C PHE A 89 7.08 -12.87 -5.67
N ILE A 90 7.31 -12.52 -4.39
CA ILE A 90 6.27 -11.92 -3.54
C ILE A 90 5.82 -10.58 -4.13
N ALA A 91 6.74 -9.75 -4.65
CA ALA A 91 6.37 -8.49 -5.29
C ALA A 91 5.48 -8.68 -6.54
N GLU A 92 5.69 -9.75 -7.30
CA GLU A 92 4.90 -10.07 -8.49
C GLU A 92 3.53 -10.68 -8.14
N LYS A 93 3.50 -11.72 -7.29
CA LYS A 93 2.29 -12.52 -7.02
C LYS A 93 1.48 -12.03 -5.82
N PHE A 94 2.15 -11.40 -4.86
CA PHE A 94 1.60 -11.01 -3.56
C PHE A 94 1.98 -9.56 -3.20
N PRO A 95 1.77 -8.57 -4.09
CA PRO A 95 2.32 -7.21 -3.95
C PRO A 95 1.94 -6.54 -2.62
N ARG A 96 0.71 -6.77 -2.13
CA ARG A 96 0.26 -6.30 -0.79
C ARG A 96 1.18 -6.74 0.33
N PHE A 97 1.70 -7.96 0.29
CA PHE A 97 2.57 -8.55 1.31
C PHE A 97 4.06 -8.32 1.04
N ALA A 98 4.41 -7.66 -0.08
CA ALA A 98 5.79 -7.39 -0.45
C ALA A 98 6.44 -6.30 0.42
N MET A 99 7.73 -6.51 0.70
CA MET A 99 8.59 -5.51 1.34
C MET A 99 8.97 -4.42 0.35
N LYS A 100 8.69 -3.15 0.67
CA LYS A 100 8.95 -2.01 -0.24
C LYS A 100 10.35 -1.44 -0.16
N GLY A 101 11.10 -1.76 0.91
CA GLY A 101 12.44 -1.24 1.18
C GLY A 101 13.60 -2.17 0.79
N GLY A 102 13.32 -3.29 0.11
CA GLY A 102 14.25 -4.39 -0.12
C GLY A 102 13.91 -5.63 0.70
N SER A 103 14.89 -6.50 0.97
CA SER A 103 14.69 -7.80 1.62
C SER A 103 14.19 -7.71 3.07
N GLY A 104 13.24 -8.59 3.44
CA GLY A 104 12.73 -8.74 4.81
C GLY A 104 13.79 -9.04 5.87
N TRP A 105 14.93 -9.54 5.41
CA TRP A 105 16.08 -9.94 6.20
C TRP A 105 16.91 -8.76 6.75
N LEU A 106 16.59 -7.52 6.37
CA LEU A 106 17.19 -6.30 6.94
C LEU A 106 16.54 -5.86 8.27
N THR A 107 15.56 -6.62 8.75
CA THR A 107 14.94 -6.36 10.04
C THR A 107 15.89 -6.77 11.16
N ARG A 108 16.22 -5.85 12.08
CA ARG A 108 17.18 -6.06 13.19
C ARG A 108 17.01 -7.39 13.95
N SER A 109 15.77 -7.87 14.07
CA SER A 109 15.48 -9.13 14.76
C SER A 109 15.82 -10.37 13.94
N LEU A 110 15.62 -10.35 12.62
CA LEU A 110 15.85 -11.49 11.73
C LEU A 110 17.28 -11.53 11.16
N GLU A 111 18.02 -10.42 11.22
CA GLU A 111 19.41 -10.35 10.75
C GLU A 111 20.43 -10.93 11.75
N GLN A 112 20.00 -11.21 12.98
CA GLN A 112 20.90 -11.69 14.04
C GLN A 112 21.54 -13.03 13.64
N ALA A 113 22.84 -13.20 13.91
CA ALA A 113 23.55 -14.46 13.67
C ALA A 113 23.25 -15.49 14.76
N HIS A 114 21.97 -15.81 14.94
CA HIS A 114 21.46 -16.87 15.80
C HIS A 114 20.56 -17.79 14.98
N PRO A 115 20.67 -19.13 15.09
CA PRO A 115 19.77 -20.03 14.38
C PRO A 115 18.30 -19.78 14.75
N PHE A 116 17.39 -20.00 13.80
CA PHE A 116 15.94 -19.92 14.05
C PHE A 116 15.40 -21.17 14.77
N THR A 117 16.04 -21.55 15.87
CA THR A 117 15.59 -22.58 16.80
C THR A 117 14.50 -22.03 17.75
N LEU A 118 13.83 -22.90 18.51
CA LEU A 118 12.72 -22.49 19.40
C LEU A 118 13.14 -21.48 20.48
N ASP A 119 14.43 -21.41 20.81
CA ASP A 119 15.03 -20.47 21.77
C ASP A 119 15.59 -19.19 21.12
N PHE A 120 15.32 -18.96 19.83
CA PHE A 120 15.83 -17.80 19.09
C PHE A 120 15.59 -16.46 19.83
N PRO A 121 16.64 -15.66 20.12
CA PRO A 121 16.52 -14.47 20.97
C PRO A 121 15.90 -13.26 20.25
N GLY A 122 15.81 -13.26 18.91
CA GLY A 122 15.31 -12.14 18.13
C GLY A 122 13.89 -11.73 18.53
N ARG A 123 13.65 -10.41 18.60
CA ARG A 123 12.37 -9.83 19.04
C ARG A 123 11.42 -9.67 17.87
N ILE A 124 10.52 -10.63 17.68
CA ILE A 124 9.34 -10.48 16.81
C ILE A 124 8.19 -9.97 17.68
N ARG A 125 7.55 -8.85 17.28
CA ARG A 125 6.61 -8.09 18.13
C ARG A 125 5.42 -8.94 18.60
N ASN A 126 4.88 -9.78 17.72
CA ASN A 126 3.80 -10.69 18.04
C ASN A 126 4.37 -12.07 18.40
N LEU A 127 4.17 -12.51 19.65
CA LEU A 127 4.71 -13.77 20.15
C LEU A 127 4.08 -14.97 19.44
N SER A 128 2.78 -14.96 19.16
CA SER A 128 2.14 -16.04 18.40
C SER A 128 2.72 -16.18 16.98
N VAL A 129 3.05 -15.07 16.33
CA VAL A 129 3.73 -15.08 15.02
C VAL A 129 5.16 -15.62 15.14
N LYS A 130 5.89 -15.22 16.19
CA LYS A 130 7.23 -15.76 16.49
C LYS A 130 7.17 -17.27 16.67
N ASP A 131 6.27 -17.73 17.53
CA ASP A 131 6.14 -19.14 17.89
C ASP A 131 5.74 -19.95 16.66
N ALA A 132 4.73 -19.51 15.90
CA ALA A 132 4.33 -20.18 14.66
C ALA A 132 5.49 -20.25 13.65
N PHE A 133 6.25 -19.17 13.48
CA PHE A 133 7.41 -19.14 12.60
C PHE A 133 8.47 -20.17 12.99
N LEU A 134 8.89 -20.18 14.27
CA LEU A 134 9.92 -21.10 14.76
C LEU A 134 9.43 -22.55 14.78
N GLN A 135 8.15 -22.78 15.11
CA GLN A 135 7.56 -24.11 15.14
C GLN A 135 7.48 -24.74 13.74
N ILE A 136 7.15 -23.97 12.69
CA ILE A 136 7.16 -24.49 11.31
C ILE A 136 8.57 -24.96 10.91
N LEU A 137 9.61 -24.16 11.20
CA LEU A 137 10.98 -24.53 10.89
C LEU A 137 11.42 -25.76 11.70
N ASN A 138 11.07 -25.81 12.99
CA ASN A 138 11.37 -26.95 13.85
C ASN A 138 10.67 -28.23 13.39
N ASP A 139 9.40 -28.14 12.98
CA ASP A 139 8.63 -29.28 12.50
C ASP A 139 9.22 -29.90 11.23
N ILE A 140 9.78 -29.06 10.35
CA ILE A 140 10.47 -29.53 9.14
C ILE A 140 11.80 -30.21 9.49
N GLU A 141 12.59 -29.63 10.39
CA GLU A 141 13.94 -30.12 10.69
C GLU A 141 13.97 -31.31 11.67
N GLU A 142 13.10 -31.31 12.69
CA GLU A 142 13.08 -32.35 13.73
C GLU A 142 12.03 -33.44 13.44
N ASN A 143 10.85 -33.05 12.93
CA ASN A 143 9.73 -33.99 12.70
C ASN A 143 9.58 -34.40 11.21
N GLN A 144 10.49 -33.96 10.34
CA GLN A 144 10.51 -34.28 8.91
C GLN A 144 9.22 -33.90 8.17
N ALA A 145 8.53 -32.84 8.62
CA ALA A 145 7.36 -32.33 7.94
C ALA A 145 7.72 -31.84 6.53
N ASN A 146 6.84 -32.09 5.55
CA ASN A 146 7.12 -31.75 4.16
C ASN A 146 7.05 -30.21 3.95
N PRO A 147 8.16 -29.54 3.57
CA PRO A 147 8.17 -28.08 3.36
C PRO A 147 7.26 -27.62 2.22
N LYS A 148 6.96 -28.50 1.24
CA LYS A 148 6.02 -28.18 0.15
C LYS A 148 4.61 -27.95 0.67
N ASN A 149 4.18 -28.72 1.67
CA ASN A 149 2.84 -28.60 2.26
C ASN A 149 2.69 -27.23 2.95
N TYR A 150 3.72 -26.78 3.67
CA TYR A 150 3.73 -25.47 4.29
C TYR A 150 3.76 -24.34 3.26
N LEU A 151 4.62 -24.43 2.23
CA LEU A 151 4.71 -23.42 1.19
C LEU A 151 3.36 -23.25 0.46
N HIS A 152 2.77 -24.36 0.05
CA HIS A 152 1.46 -24.37 -0.58
C HIS A 152 0.39 -23.82 0.36
N GLY A 153 0.28 -24.32 1.60
CA GLY A 153 -0.72 -23.85 2.55
C GLY A 153 -0.61 -22.35 2.88
N ILE A 154 0.61 -21.80 2.91
CA ILE A 154 0.83 -20.35 3.05
C ILE A 154 0.29 -19.62 1.81
N PHE A 155 0.62 -20.06 0.59
CA PHE A 155 0.12 -19.41 -0.63
C PHE A 155 -1.40 -19.48 -0.74
N THR A 156 -2.02 -20.62 -0.46
CA THR A 156 -3.48 -20.76 -0.41
C THR A 156 -4.08 -19.77 0.59
N ALA A 157 -3.56 -19.71 1.82
CA ALA A 157 -4.08 -18.80 2.83
C ALA A 157 -3.89 -17.31 2.47
N LEU A 158 -2.83 -16.94 1.74
CA LEU A 158 -2.64 -15.58 1.23
C LEU A 158 -3.60 -15.24 0.09
N ILE A 159 -3.84 -16.17 -0.84
CA ILE A 159 -4.82 -16.02 -1.93
C ILE A 159 -6.22 -15.87 -1.34
N ASP A 160 -6.62 -16.77 -0.44
CA ASP A 160 -7.88 -16.70 0.30
C ASP A 160 -8.08 -15.35 0.99
N LEU A 161 -7.03 -14.85 1.66
CA LEU A 161 -7.08 -13.55 2.34
C LEU A 161 -7.32 -12.41 1.34
N MET A 162 -6.60 -12.42 0.21
CA MET A 162 -6.78 -11.43 -0.86
C MET A 162 -8.19 -11.50 -1.44
N GLU A 163 -8.70 -12.70 -1.75
CA GLU A 163 -10.03 -12.88 -2.32
C GLU A 163 -11.16 -12.47 -1.38
N ARG A 164 -11.10 -12.87 -0.10
CA ARG A 164 -12.10 -12.50 0.91
C ARG A 164 -12.12 -11.00 1.20
N SER A 165 -10.98 -10.34 0.98
CA SER A 165 -10.84 -8.90 1.18
C SER A 165 -11.21 -8.06 -0.04
N LYS A 166 -11.51 -8.69 -1.20
CA LYS A 166 -12.04 -7.98 -2.37
C LYS A 166 -13.40 -7.39 -2.03
N ILE A 167 -13.47 -6.07 -2.07
CA ILE A 167 -14.70 -5.32 -1.91
C ILE A 167 -15.00 -4.71 -3.27
N ASN A 168 -16.05 -5.19 -3.94
CA ASN A 168 -16.54 -4.54 -5.15
C ASN A 168 -17.12 -3.15 -4.77
N LEU A 169 -16.47 -2.09 -5.26
CA LEU A 169 -16.89 -0.69 -5.10
C LEU A 169 -17.57 -0.15 -6.37
N ASP A 170 -17.92 -1.01 -7.32
CA ASP A 170 -18.57 -0.59 -8.56
C ASP A 170 -19.93 0.03 -8.26
N LEU A 171 -20.02 1.30 -8.61
CA LEU A 171 -21.22 2.11 -8.44
C LEU A 171 -22.34 1.71 -9.40
N PHE A 172 -21.99 1.06 -10.52
CA PHE A 172 -22.85 0.97 -11.70
C PHE A 172 -23.04 -0.45 -12.26
N GLU A 173 -22.51 -1.50 -11.63
CA GLU A 173 -22.66 -2.88 -12.16
C GLU A 173 -24.11 -3.44 -12.10
N SER A 174 -25.07 -2.71 -11.53
CA SER A 174 -26.49 -3.04 -11.69
C SER A 174 -27.11 -2.37 -12.93
N GLU A 175 -26.46 -2.44 -14.09
CA GLU A 175 -27.03 -1.98 -15.37
C GLU A 175 -28.17 -2.89 -15.90
N ASN A 176 -28.61 -3.90 -15.14
CA ASN A 176 -29.76 -4.76 -15.49
C ASN A 176 -30.94 -4.67 -14.51
N ARG A 177 -31.06 -3.60 -13.71
CA ARG A 177 -32.32 -3.29 -13.02
C ARG A 177 -32.85 -1.96 -13.51
N THR A 178 -33.78 -2.09 -14.46
CA THR A 178 -34.88 -1.16 -14.76
C THR A 178 -34.66 0.25 -14.21
N PHE A 179 -34.21 1.16 -15.09
CA PHE A 179 -34.15 2.60 -14.88
C PHE A 179 -35.52 3.16 -14.44
N ASN A 180 -35.86 3.00 -13.16
CA ASN A 180 -37.07 3.51 -12.55
C ASN A 180 -36.69 4.51 -11.46
N LYS A 181 -36.62 5.77 -11.88
CA LYS A 181 -37.40 6.85 -11.27
C LYS A 181 -37.17 7.07 -9.76
N THR A 182 -35.92 7.29 -9.33
CA THR A 182 -35.51 8.09 -8.14
C THR A 182 -33.98 8.09 -7.99
N GLN A 183 -33.23 8.44 -9.04
CA GLN A 183 -31.82 8.79 -8.83
C GLN A 183 -31.73 10.19 -8.23
N HIS A 184 -31.33 10.29 -6.96
CA HIS A 184 -30.79 11.55 -6.45
C HIS A 184 -29.72 12.03 -7.42
N THR A 185 -29.88 13.23 -7.95
CA THR A 185 -28.92 13.79 -8.91
C THR A 185 -27.59 13.96 -8.17
N ILE A 186 -26.60 13.13 -8.48
CA ILE A 186 -25.26 13.25 -7.87
C ILE A 186 -24.70 14.63 -8.22
N THR A 187 -24.56 15.50 -7.21
CA THR A 187 -24.01 16.84 -7.34
C THR A 187 -22.56 16.91 -6.85
N ILE A 188 -21.85 17.98 -7.18
CA ILE A 188 -20.50 18.25 -6.64
C ILE A 188 -20.53 18.31 -5.11
N ASP A 189 -21.55 18.96 -4.52
CA ASP A 189 -21.67 19.05 -3.07
C ASP A 189 -21.87 17.67 -2.43
N SER A 190 -22.68 16.80 -3.05
CA SER A 190 -22.84 15.41 -2.60
C SER A 190 -21.51 14.65 -2.62
N ILE A 191 -20.73 14.74 -3.69
CA ILE A 191 -19.40 14.10 -3.78
C ILE A 191 -18.47 14.60 -2.68
N VAL A 192 -18.39 15.93 -2.53
CA VAL A 192 -17.54 16.56 -1.52
C VAL A 192 -17.93 16.14 -0.11
N ASP A 193 -19.23 16.02 0.19
CA ASP A 193 -19.70 15.58 1.50
C ASP A 193 -19.39 14.11 1.78
N LEU A 194 -19.41 13.23 0.78
CA LEU A 194 -18.94 11.85 0.95
C LEU A 194 -17.45 11.82 1.29
N LEU A 195 -16.63 12.60 0.58
CA LEU A 195 -15.19 12.67 0.84
C LEU A 195 -14.89 13.21 2.24
N LYS A 196 -15.59 14.27 2.68
CA LYS A 196 -15.47 14.79 4.05
C LYS A 196 -15.71 13.67 5.08
N ARG A 197 -16.81 12.93 4.94
CA ARG A 197 -17.16 11.83 5.85
C ARG A 197 -16.09 10.74 5.84
N HIS A 198 -15.60 10.39 4.64
CA HIS A 198 -14.56 9.38 4.45
C HIS A 198 -13.24 9.78 5.11
N PHE A 199 -12.85 11.06 5.05
CA PHE A 199 -11.60 11.53 5.66
C PHE A 199 -11.70 11.74 7.17
N SER A 200 -12.89 12.05 7.71
CA SER A 200 -13.04 12.46 9.10
C SER A 200 -13.32 11.33 10.09
N ILE A 201 -13.69 10.14 9.62
CA ILE A 201 -14.05 9.04 10.52
C ILE A 201 -12.82 8.46 11.24
N GLY A 202 -12.96 8.21 12.54
CA GLY A 202 -11.94 7.54 13.35
C GLY A 202 -11.93 6.03 13.09
N TYR A 203 -11.18 5.58 12.07
CA TYR A 203 -11.13 4.17 11.68
C TYR A 203 -10.52 3.21 12.70
N GLY A 204 -9.82 3.71 13.72
CA GLY A 204 -9.10 2.86 14.69
C GLY A 204 -7.90 2.09 14.10
N VAL A 205 -7.54 2.37 12.85
CA VAL A 205 -6.39 1.80 12.14
C VAL A 205 -5.59 2.90 11.44
N SER A 206 -4.32 2.63 11.13
CA SER A 206 -3.48 3.52 10.33
C SER A 206 -3.94 3.57 8.87
N GLY A 207 -3.55 4.64 8.16
CA GLY A 207 -3.70 4.75 6.71
C GLY A 207 -4.78 5.73 6.23
N ALA A 208 -5.56 6.31 7.15
CA ALA A 208 -6.55 7.35 6.81
C ALA A 208 -5.91 8.57 6.09
N SER A 209 -4.65 8.89 6.39
CA SER A 209 -3.90 9.96 5.69
C SER A 209 -3.68 9.71 4.20
N ARG A 210 -3.86 8.46 3.71
CA ARG A 210 -3.79 8.12 2.28
C ARG A 210 -5.05 8.52 1.53
N LEU A 211 -6.20 8.61 2.21
CA LEU A 211 -7.50 8.87 1.57
C LEU A 211 -7.54 10.22 0.83
N PRO A 212 -7.10 11.34 1.43
CA PRO A 212 -7.10 12.63 0.73
C PRO A 212 -6.12 12.66 -0.45
N VAL A 213 -5.00 11.92 -0.36
CA VAL A 213 -4.03 11.77 -1.46
C VAL A 213 -4.66 11.07 -2.65
N LEU A 214 -5.32 9.94 -2.43
CA LEU A 214 -6.00 9.21 -3.49
C LEU A 214 -7.12 10.04 -4.12
N ALA A 215 -7.86 10.83 -3.33
CA ALA A 215 -8.91 11.70 -3.84
C ALA A 215 -8.36 12.81 -4.74
N VAL A 216 -7.30 13.51 -4.33
CA VAL A 216 -6.66 14.53 -5.16
C VAL A 216 -6.06 13.91 -6.42
N TYR A 217 -5.42 12.74 -6.30
CA TYR A 217 -4.88 12.02 -7.45
C TYR A 217 -5.98 11.63 -8.46
N SER A 218 -7.12 11.11 -8.00
CA SER A 218 -8.29 10.82 -8.85
C SER A 218 -8.80 12.06 -9.58
N ALA A 219 -8.82 13.23 -8.91
CA ALA A 219 -9.18 14.48 -9.57
C ALA A 219 -8.16 14.85 -10.65
N TYR A 220 -6.86 14.74 -10.37
CA TYR A 220 -5.81 15.02 -11.35
C TYR A 220 -5.86 14.08 -12.55
N GLN A 221 -6.15 12.79 -12.37
CA GLN A 221 -6.35 11.85 -13.48
C GLN A 221 -7.39 12.35 -14.49
N MET A 222 -8.47 12.96 -14.00
CA MET A 222 -9.52 13.53 -14.86
C MET A 222 -9.11 14.89 -15.42
N LEU A 223 -8.44 15.72 -14.63
CA LEU A 223 -7.95 17.04 -15.06
C LEU A 223 -6.93 16.94 -16.19
N MET A 224 -6.19 15.83 -16.35
CA MET A 224 -5.27 15.65 -17.49
C MET A 224 -5.91 15.84 -18.87
N ALA A 225 -7.24 15.74 -18.97
CA ALA A 225 -7.96 15.97 -20.23
C ALA A 225 -8.18 17.45 -20.59
N ILE A 226 -7.89 18.41 -19.71
CA ILE A 226 -8.09 19.85 -20.01
C ILE A 226 -6.83 20.48 -20.64
N ASP A 227 -7.03 21.54 -21.42
CA ASP A 227 -5.96 22.20 -22.20
C ASP A 227 -4.71 22.58 -21.39
N ARG A 228 -4.89 22.96 -20.12
CA ARG A 228 -3.80 23.30 -19.20
C ARG A 228 -2.73 22.20 -19.09
N TYR A 229 -3.14 20.94 -19.16
CA TYR A 229 -2.25 19.79 -18.98
C TYR A 229 -1.91 19.08 -20.28
N LYS A 230 -2.17 19.72 -21.43
CA LYS A 230 -1.75 19.20 -22.73
C LYS A 230 -0.23 19.04 -22.76
N GLY A 231 0.23 17.85 -23.16
CA GLY A 231 1.67 17.50 -23.17
C GLY A 231 2.28 17.27 -21.78
N LYS A 232 1.46 17.20 -20.72
CA LYS A 232 1.88 16.88 -19.36
C LYS A 232 1.52 15.44 -19.00
N THR A 233 2.25 14.86 -18.05
CA THR A 233 2.04 13.49 -17.58
C THR A 233 1.85 13.46 -16.08
N LEU A 234 0.78 12.83 -15.61
CA LEU A 234 0.59 12.53 -14.19
C LEU A 234 1.44 11.32 -13.81
N SER A 235 2.36 11.50 -12.86
CA SER A 235 3.23 10.41 -12.39
C SER A 235 2.42 9.37 -11.60
N PRO A 236 2.77 8.07 -11.68
CA PRO A 236 2.12 7.04 -10.89
C PRO A 236 2.23 7.31 -9.39
N LEU A 237 1.17 6.99 -8.62
CA LEU A 237 1.17 7.08 -7.17
C LEU A 237 2.31 6.27 -6.55
N LYS A 238 3.19 6.94 -5.81
CA LYS A 238 4.20 6.28 -4.97
C LYS A 238 3.54 5.79 -3.69
N SER A 239 4.03 4.68 -3.12
CA SER A 239 3.63 4.30 -1.76
C SER A 239 4.27 5.23 -0.74
N HIS A 240 3.52 5.65 0.28
CA HIS A 240 3.98 6.49 1.41
C HIS A 240 5.17 5.93 2.19
N THR A 241 5.52 4.65 2.00
CA THR A 241 6.64 4.00 2.71
C THR A 241 7.95 4.02 1.92
N THR A 242 7.93 4.53 0.68
CA THR A 242 9.15 4.74 -0.11
C THR A 242 9.75 6.07 0.32
N SER A 243 10.99 6.08 0.82
CA SER A 243 11.66 7.33 1.15
C SER A 243 11.81 8.19 -0.12
N ASP A 244 11.33 9.44 -0.07
CA ASP A 244 11.41 10.43 -1.15
C ASP A 244 12.84 10.51 -1.74
N ILE A 245 13.86 10.41 -0.86
CA ILE A 245 15.30 10.42 -1.19
C ILE A 245 15.68 9.35 -2.22
N LYS A 246 15.06 8.16 -2.18
CA LYS A 246 15.37 7.07 -3.12
C LYS A 246 14.66 7.21 -4.47
N SER A 247 13.59 8.01 -4.54
CA SER A 247 12.77 8.15 -5.75
C SER A 247 12.98 9.47 -6.50
N GLY A 248 13.69 10.44 -5.89
CA GLY A 248 13.86 11.79 -6.44
C GLY A 248 12.55 12.60 -6.48
N GLY A 249 11.51 12.13 -5.77
CA GLY A 249 10.22 12.80 -5.72
C GLY A 249 10.22 14.05 -4.88
N ILE A 250 9.40 15.01 -5.26
CA ILE A 250 9.27 16.30 -4.57
C ILE A 250 7.91 16.50 -3.90
N GLY A 251 6.93 15.63 -4.15
CA GLY A 251 5.61 15.68 -3.50
C GLY A 251 4.89 14.32 -3.53
N ASP A 252 3.70 14.27 -2.93
CA ASP A 252 2.83 13.08 -2.94
C ASP A 252 2.26 12.78 -4.34
N ILE A 253 1.98 13.83 -5.12
CA ILE A 253 1.48 13.77 -6.50
C ILE A 253 2.33 14.72 -7.35
N GLU A 254 2.73 14.25 -8.53
CA GLU A 254 3.68 14.94 -9.39
C GLU A 254 3.18 14.95 -10.84
N ILE A 255 3.24 16.11 -11.47
CA ILE A 255 2.91 16.30 -12.89
C ILE A 255 4.19 16.72 -13.59
N LEU A 256 4.58 15.95 -14.60
CA LEU A 256 5.76 16.20 -15.41
C LEU A 256 5.37 16.90 -16.71
N ASP A 257 6.28 17.69 -17.26
CA ASP A 257 6.16 18.21 -18.61
C ASP A 257 6.66 17.24 -19.69
N GLU A 258 6.64 17.72 -20.94
CA GLU A 258 7.07 16.96 -22.11
C GLU A 258 8.57 16.58 -22.09
N ASN A 259 9.39 17.31 -21.32
CA ASN A 259 10.81 17.02 -21.13
C ASN A 259 11.05 16.08 -19.95
N GLY A 260 10.01 15.77 -19.16
CA GLY A 260 10.11 14.99 -17.93
C GLY A 260 10.46 15.83 -16.70
N ASP A 261 10.47 17.16 -16.81
CA ASP A 261 10.73 18.06 -15.68
C ASP A 261 9.44 18.30 -14.86
N PHE A 262 9.59 18.64 -13.58
CA PHE A 262 8.44 18.87 -12.71
C PHE A 262 7.68 20.15 -13.11
N PHE A 263 6.45 19.98 -13.56
CA PHE A 263 5.54 21.08 -13.85
C PHE A 263 4.81 21.54 -12.58
N GLU A 264 4.16 20.59 -11.88
CA GLU A 264 3.48 20.83 -10.60
C GLU A 264 3.73 19.67 -9.63
N ALA A 265 3.76 19.98 -8.34
CA ALA A 265 3.79 18.99 -7.28
C ALA A 265 2.77 19.34 -6.18
N ILE A 266 2.21 18.31 -5.56
CA ILE A 266 1.21 18.44 -4.51
C ILE A 266 1.67 17.62 -3.30
N GLU A 267 1.72 18.27 -2.14
CA GLU A 267 1.99 17.66 -0.84
C GLU A 267 0.75 17.81 0.04
N ILE A 268 0.35 16.73 0.70
CA ILE A 268 -0.91 16.63 1.42
C ILE A 268 -0.64 16.33 2.90
N LYS A 269 -1.20 17.17 3.77
CA LYS A 269 -1.25 16.93 5.21
C LYS A 269 -2.65 16.52 5.65
N HIS A 270 -2.72 15.57 6.57
CA HIS A 270 -3.99 15.09 7.11
C HIS A 270 -4.13 15.52 8.57
N ASN A 271 -5.18 16.29 8.85
CA ASN A 271 -5.54 16.81 10.18
C ASN A 271 -4.46 17.66 10.86
N ILE A 272 -3.60 18.30 10.06
CA ILE A 272 -2.55 19.21 10.53
C ILE A 272 -2.64 20.50 9.71
N PRO A 273 -2.92 21.66 10.32
CA PRO A 273 -2.83 22.94 9.64
C PRO A 273 -1.42 23.19 9.07
N ILE A 274 -1.32 23.95 7.99
CA ILE A 274 -0.03 24.30 7.42
C ILE A 274 0.62 25.39 8.27
N SER A 275 1.80 25.10 8.81
CA SER A 275 2.66 26.04 9.55
C SER A 275 3.86 26.47 8.70
N GLN A 276 4.61 27.47 9.17
CA GLN A 276 5.83 27.91 8.51
C GLN A 276 6.88 26.77 8.42
N GLU A 277 6.97 25.93 9.45
CA GLU A 277 7.87 24.77 9.49
C GLU A 277 7.48 23.72 8.45
N ILE A 278 6.19 23.46 8.27
CA ILE A 278 5.69 22.56 7.23
C ILE A 278 6.01 23.12 5.84
N THR A 279 5.80 24.43 5.64
CA THR A 279 6.15 25.10 4.38
C THR A 279 7.65 25.04 4.10
N HIS A 280 8.50 25.22 5.11
CA HIS A 280 9.94 25.09 4.96
C HIS A 280 10.35 23.66 4.62
N ALA A 281 9.83 22.67 5.35
CA ALA A 281 10.13 21.26 5.10
C ALA A 281 9.69 20.81 3.71
N ALA A 282 8.59 21.36 3.19
CA ALA A 282 8.18 21.15 1.81
C ALA A 282 9.16 21.78 0.82
N TYR A 283 9.60 23.02 1.08
CA TYR A 283 10.61 23.69 0.25
C TYR A 283 11.92 22.91 0.19
N ASP A 284 12.38 22.33 1.30
CA ASP A 284 13.60 21.53 1.33
C ASP A 284 13.57 20.34 0.35
N LYS A 285 12.38 19.82 0.01
CA LYS A 285 12.22 18.73 -0.97
C LYS A 285 12.50 19.16 -2.41
N PHE A 286 12.19 20.43 -2.76
CA PHE A 286 12.30 20.92 -4.14
C PHE A 286 13.25 22.11 -4.29
N ALA A 287 13.99 22.51 -3.25
CA ALA A 287 14.84 23.71 -3.28
C ALA A 287 15.90 23.70 -4.40
N GLN A 288 16.30 22.52 -4.88
CA GLN A 288 17.26 22.32 -5.98
C GLN A 288 16.61 21.82 -7.28
N THR A 289 15.28 21.76 -7.32
CA THR A 289 14.51 21.14 -8.41
C THR A 289 13.57 22.18 -9.02
N PRO A 290 13.77 22.58 -10.28
CA PRO A 290 12.85 23.50 -10.96
C PRO A 290 11.42 22.95 -10.94
N VAL A 291 10.48 23.77 -10.47
CA VAL A 291 9.05 23.46 -10.46
C VAL A 291 8.24 24.75 -10.51
N SER A 292 7.17 24.77 -11.32
CA SER A 292 6.39 25.99 -11.52
C SER A 292 5.46 26.27 -10.34
N ARG A 293 4.72 25.25 -9.88
CA ARG A 293 3.80 25.38 -8.74
C ARG A 293 3.91 24.22 -7.77
N TYR A 294 3.82 24.55 -6.48
CA TYR A 294 3.82 23.59 -5.41
C TYR A 294 2.60 23.79 -4.51
N TYR A 295 1.70 22.80 -4.46
CA TYR A 295 0.49 22.87 -3.66
C TYR A 295 0.72 22.20 -2.30
N LEU A 296 0.47 22.94 -1.22
CA LEU A 296 0.43 22.43 0.14
C LEU A 296 -1.02 22.38 0.60
N LEU A 297 -1.60 21.18 0.56
CA LEU A 297 -3.01 20.97 0.84
C LEU A 297 -3.21 20.29 2.19
N THR A 298 -4.26 20.66 2.93
CA THR A 298 -4.59 19.99 4.19
C THR A 298 -6.08 19.65 4.34
N THR A 299 -6.39 18.63 5.14
CA THR A 299 -7.76 18.39 5.62
C THR A 299 -8.11 19.15 6.91
N ALA A 300 -7.15 19.83 7.53
CA ALA A 300 -7.40 20.59 8.75
C ALA A 300 -8.19 21.88 8.47
N GLU A 301 -9.08 22.23 9.38
CA GLU A 301 -9.76 23.52 9.38
C GLU A 301 -9.53 24.18 10.76
N PRO A 302 -8.92 25.38 10.83
CA PRO A 302 -8.43 26.19 9.71
C PRO A 302 -7.24 25.55 8.97
N ASN A 303 -7.08 25.89 7.69
CA ASN A 303 -6.03 25.34 6.83
C ASN A 303 -4.61 25.79 7.21
N VAL A 304 -4.47 26.94 7.88
CA VAL A 304 -3.19 27.60 8.18
C VAL A 304 -3.21 28.10 9.62
N GLU A 305 -2.11 27.88 10.35
CA GLU A 305 -1.94 28.35 11.73
C GLU A 305 -1.61 29.85 11.81
N ASP A 306 -0.53 30.28 11.14
CA ASP A 306 -0.08 31.68 11.05
C ASP A 306 0.05 32.06 9.58
N ILE A 307 -1.00 32.70 9.06
CA ILE A 307 -1.07 33.05 7.64
C ILE A 307 -0.04 34.09 7.23
N ASP A 308 0.31 35.02 8.11
CA ASP A 308 1.28 36.07 7.80
C ASP A 308 2.69 35.49 7.69
N SER A 309 3.06 34.58 8.60
CA SER A 309 4.37 33.96 8.54
C SER A 309 4.52 33.00 7.37
N VAL A 310 3.48 32.21 7.07
CA VAL A 310 3.44 31.35 5.90
C VAL A 310 3.54 32.19 4.62
N ASN A 311 2.78 33.27 4.48
CA ASN A 311 2.83 34.15 3.30
C ASN A 311 4.18 34.81 3.09
N ARG A 312 4.86 35.24 4.17
CA ARG A 312 6.24 35.77 4.08
C ARG A 312 7.19 34.72 3.51
N LEU A 313 7.08 33.47 3.93
CA LEU A 313 7.93 32.39 3.42
C LEU A 313 7.59 32.05 1.96
N ILE A 314 6.31 31.96 1.60
CA ILE A 314 5.86 31.73 0.21
C ILE A 314 6.43 32.81 -0.71
N ASN A 315 6.34 34.09 -0.34
CA ASN A 315 6.87 35.19 -1.14
C ASN A 315 8.40 35.11 -1.30
N LYS A 316 9.10 34.66 -0.25
CA LYS A 316 10.55 34.43 -0.29
C LYS A 316 10.91 33.28 -1.24
N ILE A 317 10.15 32.18 -1.22
CA ILE A 317 10.33 31.05 -2.14
C ILE A 317 10.10 31.51 -3.58
N ASN A 318 8.99 32.21 -3.85
CA ASN A 318 8.70 32.73 -5.19
C ASN A 318 9.83 33.65 -5.70
N THR A 319 10.31 34.58 -4.87
CA THR A 319 11.39 35.50 -5.27
C THR A 319 12.72 34.80 -5.53
N LYS A 320 13.07 33.78 -4.73
CA LYS A 320 14.38 33.12 -4.82
C LYS A 320 14.43 31.95 -5.80
N HIS A 321 13.36 31.18 -5.86
CA HIS A 321 13.27 29.95 -6.63
C HIS A 321 12.41 30.11 -7.89
N GLY A 322 11.48 31.07 -7.92
CA GLY A 322 10.50 31.23 -8.99
C GLY A 322 9.30 30.28 -8.91
N CYS A 323 9.20 29.47 -7.84
CA CYS A 323 8.06 28.58 -7.62
C CYS A 323 6.95 29.31 -6.87
N GLU A 324 5.73 29.22 -7.40
CA GLU A 324 4.51 29.65 -6.72
C GLU A 324 4.03 28.55 -5.76
N VAL A 325 4.15 28.79 -4.45
CA VAL A 325 3.65 27.88 -3.42
C VAL A 325 2.22 28.28 -3.06
N ILE A 326 1.28 27.34 -3.17
CA ILE A 326 -0.15 27.55 -2.96
C ILE A 326 -0.60 26.72 -1.77
N VAL A 327 -1.06 27.38 -0.70
CA VAL A 327 -1.58 26.74 0.51
C VAL A 327 -3.11 26.79 0.51
N ASN A 328 -3.78 25.65 0.68
CA ASN A 328 -5.24 25.59 0.71
C ASN A 328 -5.79 24.34 1.42
N GLY A 329 -7.11 24.30 1.65
CA GLY A 329 -7.82 23.11 2.08
C GLY A 329 -8.07 22.12 0.93
N ILE A 330 -8.08 20.82 1.24
CA ILE A 330 -8.37 19.76 0.26
C ILE A 330 -9.81 19.83 -0.22
N ILE A 331 -10.76 20.01 0.71
CA ILE A 331 -12.19 20.09 0.39
C ILE A 331 -12.51 21.23 -0.57
N PRO A 332 -12.13 22.50 -0.31
CA PRO A 332 -12.36 23.57 -1.28
C PRO A 332 -11.64 23.30 -2.61
N SER A 333 -10.40 22.78 -2.59
CA SER A 333 -9.66 22.47 -3.82
C SER A 333 -10.36 21.42 -4.68
N LEU A 334 -10.79 20.30 -4.09
CA LEU A 334 -11.56 19.26 -4.79
C LEU A 334 -12.87 19.81 -5.35
N LYS A 335 -13.58 20.67 -4.60
CA LYS A 335 -14.80 21.33 -5.09
C LYS A 335 -14.51 22.14 -6.36
N TYR A 336 -13.40 22.88 -6.42
CA TYR A 336 -13.01 23.60 -7.62
C TYR A 336 -12.58 22.67 -8.77
N TYR A 337 -11.80 21.62 -8.48
CA TYR A 337 -11.39 20.65 -9.50
C TYR A 337 -12.59 19.98 -10.15
N LEU A 338 -13.57 19.54 -9.35
CA LEU A 338 -14.81 18.94 -9.84
C LEU A 338 -15.60 19.88 -10.74
N ARG A 339 -15.58 21.21 -10.50
CA ARG A 339 -16.26 22.19 -11.37
C ARG A 339 -15.67 22.29 -12.77
N LEU A 340 -14.40 21.90 -12.96
CA LEU A 340 -13.72 21.92 -14.25
C LEU A 340 -14.01 20.67 -15.08
N LEU A 341 -14.62 19.64 -14.49
CA LEU A 341 -14.89 18.37 -15.15
C LEU A 341 -16.21 18.43 -15.90
N SER A 342 -16.22 17.87 -17.12
CA SER A 342 -17.44 17.74 -17.93
C SER A 342 -18.49 16.86 -17.26
N ASN A 343 -18.05 15.80 -16.56
CA ASN A 343 -18.91 14.94 -15.76
C ASN A 343 -18.25 14.64 -14.40
N PRO A 344 -18.57 15.42 -13.34
CA PRO A 344 -18.00 15.21 -12.01
C PRO A 344 -18.35 13.87 -11.38
N LYS A 345 -19.39 13.16 -11.85
CA LYS A 345 -19.80 11.87 -11.28
C LYS A 345 -18.76 10.77 -11.50
N LEU A 346 -18.04 10.83 -12.63
CA LEU A 346 -16.96 9.89 -12.95
C LEU A 346 -15.81 9.94 -11.94
N PHE A 347 -15.70 11.03 -11.17
CA PHE A 347 -14.73 11.11 -10.07
C PHE A 347 -14.91 9.97 -9.07
N LEU A 348 -16.15 9.59 -8.76
CA LEU A 348 -16.41 8.54 -7.78
C LEU A 348 -15.84 7.20 -8.25
N ASP A 349 -15.96 6.89 -9.55
CA ASP A 349 -15.38 5.67 -10.15
C ASP A 349 -13.85 5.70 -10.08
N HIS A 350 -13.24 6.83 -10.46
CA HIS A 350 -11.79 7.02 -10.37
C HIS A 350 -11.29 6.90 -8.92
N TYR A 351 -12.02 7.44 -7.95
CA TYR A 351 -11.66 7.34 -6.54
C TYR A 351 -11.81 5.91 -5.99
N SER A 352 -12.94 5.25 -6.27
CA SER A 352 -13.15 3.84 -5.93
C SER A 352 -12.05 2.95 -6.51
N LYS A 353 -11.73 3.09 -7.79
CA LYS A 353 -10.70 2.30 -8.45
C LYS A 353 -9.31 2.54 -7.85
N ASN A 354 -8.95 3.78 -7.52
CA ASN A 354 -7.67 4.07 -6.88
C ASN A 354 -7.59 3.53 -5.45
N LEU A 355 -8.70 3.51 -4.71
CA LEU A 355 -8.78 2.85 -3.40
C LEU A 355 -8.56 1.34 -3.51
N GLU A 356 -9.19 0.66 -4.47
CA GLU A 356 -9.01 -0.77 -4.72
C GLU A 356 -7.59 -1.10 -5.18
N LEU A 357 -7.03 -0.30 -6.10
CA LEU A 357 -5.65 -0.48 -6.56
C LEU A 357 -4.65 -0.29 -5.42
N ASP A 358 -4.78 0.76 -4.61
CA ASP A 358 -3.90 0.98 -3.45
C ASP A 358 -4.07 -0.13 -2.42
N PHE A 359 -5.29 -0.62 -2.19
CA PHE A 359 -5.53 -1.79 -1.34
C PHE A 359 -4.83 -3.04 -1.89
N ASN A 360 -4.95 -3.34 -3.18
CA ASN A 360 -4.36 -4.56 -3.74
C ASN A 360 -2.82 -4.52 -3.80
N GLN A 361 -2.22 -3.33 -3.91
CA GLN A 361 -0.78 -3.17 -4.11
C GLN A 361 -0.03 -2.72 -2.85
N ASN A 362 -0.70 -1.99 -1.97
CA ASN A 362 -0.12 -1.34 -0.80
C ASN A 362 -0.82 -1.80 0.48
N THR A 363 -0.30 -1.39 1.63
CA THR A 363 -0.88 -1.70 2.95
C THR A 363 -1.38 -0.45 3.66
N ASP A 364 -1.38 0.70 2.97
CA ASP A 364 -1.84 1.97 3.51
C ASP A 364 -3.37 1.95 3.60
N ILE A 365 -4.05 1.60 2.50
CA ILE A 365 -5.49 1.34 2.52
C ILE A 365 -5.80 -0.02 3.16
N LYS A 366 -6.75 0.01 4.10
CA LYS A 366 -7.27 -1.13 4.84
C LYS A 366 -8.69 -1.47 4.38
N GLU A 367 -9.10 -2.71 4.63
CA GLU A 367 -10.42 -3.20 4.26
C GLU A 367 -11.55 -2.32 4.84
N ILE A 368 -11.39 -1.85 6.08
CA ILE A 368 -12.36 -0.96 6.73
C ILE A 368 -12.53 0.38 6.00
N HIS A 369 -11.49 0.91 5.35
CA HIS A 369 -11.60 2.12 4.54
C HIS A 369 -12.50 1.89 3.31
N LEU A 370 -12.36 0.73 2.67
CA LEU A 370 -13.17 0.33 1.51
C LEU A 370 -14.61 0.04 1.90
N ARG A 371 -14.84 -0.67 3.02
CA ARG A 371 -16.19 -0.96 3.52
C ARG A 371 -16.95 0.33 3.81
N TYR A 372 -16.33 1.26 4.51
CA TYR A 372 -16.97 2.54 4.81
C TYR A 372 -17.24 3.36 3.54
N TRP A 373 -16.32 3.34 2.56
CA TRP A 373 -16.57 3.95 1.26
C TRP A 373 -17.78 3.32 0.55
N LYS A 374 -17.86 1.99 0.52
CA LYS A 374 -19.00 1.27 -0.05
C LYS A 374 -20.33 1.67 0.60
N ASP A 375 -20.36 1.82 1.91
CA ASP A 375 -21.57 2.21 2.62
C ASP A 375 -21.95 3.68 2.34
N LEU A 376 -20.97 4.58 2.22
CA LEU A 376 -21.17 5.95 1.75
C LEU A 376 -21.76 6.00 0.33
N LEU A 377 -21.29 5.14 -0.58
CA LEU A 377 -21.80 5.05 -1.94
C LEU A 377 -23.25 4.53 -1.99
N LYS A 378 -23.61 3.52 -1.17
CA LYS A 378 -24.99 3.04 -1.06
C LYS A 378 -25.96 4.11 -0.56
N TYR A 379 -25.52 4.93 0.40
CA TYR A 379 -26.31 6.06 0.89
C TYR A 379 -26.60 7.06 -0.24
N LEU A 380 -25.61 7.35 -1.10
CA LEU A 380 -25.78 8.21 -2.26
C LEU A 380 -26.78 7.63 -3.28
N SER A 381 -26.82 6.31 -3.46
CA SER A 381 -27.72 5.64 -4.40
C SER A 381 -29.13 5.41 -3.85
N GLY A 382 -29.45 5.88 -2.64
CA GLY A 382 -30.77 5.68 -2.00
C GLY A 382 -31.01 4.27 -1.45
N ASN A 383 -29.97 3.43 -1.38
CA ASN A 383 -30.04 2.07 -0.85
C ASN A 383 -29.61 2.08 0.62
N THR A 384 -30.49 2.47 1.54
CA THR A 384 -30.26 2.25 2.97
C THR A 384 -30.43 0.76 3.31
N PRO A 385 -29.48 0.12 4.02
CA PRO A 385 -29.79 -1.10 4.76
C PRO A 385 -30.78 -0.73 5.87
N GLU A 386 -31.90 -1.45 5.96
CA GLU A 386 -32.76 -1.46 7.16
C GLU A 386 -32.00 -1.97 8.39
#